data_AF-A0A8S9IRR8-F1
#
_entry.id   AF-A0A8S9IRR8-F1
#
_cell.length_a   1.000
_cell.length_b   1.000
_cell.length_c   1.000
_cell.angle_alpha   90.00
_cell.angle_beta   90.00
_cell.angle_gamma   90.00
#
_symmetry.space_group_name_H-M   'P 1'
#
loop_
_entity.id
_entity.type
_entity.pdbx_description
1 polymer ?
#
loop_
_entity_poly.entity_id
_entity_poly.type
_entity_poly.pdbx_seq_one_letter_code
_entity_poly.pdbx_strand_id
1 'polypeptide(L)' 'MFFDEAEKGITELDAASRWPVWASLLLYRRILDEIEANDYNNFTKRAYVGKAKKIAALPLAYAKSVLKTPSSRGTT' A
#
# COMPACT_ATOMS: atom_id res chain seq x y z
N MET A 1 2.63 8.73 -8.52
CA MET A 1 1.47 9.06 -9.37
C MET A 1 0.31 8.08 -9.18
N PHE A 2 0.39 6.81 -9.62
CA PHE A 2 -0.76 5.89 -9.49
C PHE A 2 -1.03 5.37 -8.07
N PHE A 3 0.02 5.02 -7.33
CA PHE A 3 -0.15 4.60 -5.93
C PHE A 3 -0.68 5.73 -5.05
N ASP A 4 -0.20 6.95 -5.24
CA ASP A 4 -0.67 8.12 -4.49
C ASP A 4 -2.15 8.41 -4.75
N GLU A 5 -2.62 8.20 -5.99
CA GLU A 5 -4.04 8.33 -6.32
C GLU A 5 -4.87 7.19 -5.72
N ALA A 6 -4.37 5.96 -5.80
CA ALA A 6 -5.03 4.80 -5.19
C ALA A 6 -5.19 4.94 -3.67
N GLU A 7 -4.23 5.57 -2.97
CA GLU A 7 -4.33 5.85 -1.53
C GLU A 7 -5.60 6.63 -1.17
N LYS A 8 -6.01 7.60 -2.00
CA LYS A 8 -7.23 8.39 -1.79
C LYS A 8 -8.49 7.53 -1.91
N GLY A 9 -8.51 6.58 -2.85
CA GLY A 9 -9.65 5.68 -3.03
C GLY A 9 -9.87 4.72 -1.86
N ILE A 10 -8.82 4.39 -1.10
CA ILE A 10 -8.92 3.46 0.03
C ILE A 10 -9.77 4.03 1.16
N THR A 11 -9.76 5.35 1.39
CA THR A 11 -10.57 5.97 2.46
C THR A 11 -12.07 5.85 2.22
N GLU A 12 -12.47 5.68 0.97
CA GLU A 12 -13.87 5.54 0.54
C GLU A 12 -14.39 4.10 0.63
N LEU A 13 -13.51 3.12 0.84
CA LEU A 13 -13.90 1.73 1.01
C LEU A 13 -14.59 1.49 2.36
N ASP A 14 -15.33 0.37 2.45
CA ASP A 14 -15.81 -0.15 3.73
C ASP A 14 -14.65 -0.35 4.71
N ALA A 15 -14.90 -0.09 5.99
CA ALA A 15 -13.87 -0.15 7.03
C ALA A 15 -13.16 -1.51 7.10
N ALA A 16 -13.89 -2.62 6.90
CA ALA A 16 -13.32 -3.97 6.92
C ALA A 16 -12.39 -4.22 5.72
N SER A 17 -12.62 -3.54 4.59
CA SER A 17 -11.81 -3.69 3.38
C SER A 17 -10.52 -2.86 3.40
N ARG A 18 -10.45 -1.78 4.19
CA ARG A 18 -9.32 -0.83 4.14
C ARG A 18 -7.98 -1.45 4.49
N TRP A 19 -7.93 -2.26 5.56
CA TRP A 19 -6.68 -2.84 6.02
C TRP A 19 -6.02 -3.78 4.99
N PRO A 20 -6.72 -4.80 4.44
CA PRO A 20 -6.11 -5.67 3.44
C PRO A 20 -5.74 -4.94 2.14
N VAL A 21 -6.50 -3.90 1.75
CA VAL A 21 -6.19 -3.09 0.56
C VAL A 21 -4.96 -2.20 0.82
N TRP A 22 -4.85 -1.56 1.98
CA TRP A 22 -3.64 -0.83 2.39
C TRP A 22 -2.40 -1.73 2.42
N ALA A 23 -2.53 -2.92 3.01
CA ALA A 23 -1.44 -3.89 3.05
C ALA A 23 -0.98 -4.24 1.62
N SER A 24 -1.93 -4.54 0.73
CA SER A 24 -1.63 -4.83 -0.67
C SER A 24 -0.94 -3.64 -1.36
N LEU A 25 -1.48 -2.42 -1.22
CA LEU A 25 -0.93 -1.21 -1.81
C LEU A 25 0.54 -1.00 -1.39
N LEU A 26 0.83 -1.11 -0.09
CA LEU A 26 2.19 -0.95 0.43
C LEU A 26 3.15 -2.00 -0.12
N LEU A 27 2.71 -3.26 -0.24
CA LEU A 27 3.53 -4.35 -0.76
C LEU A 27 3.81 -4.20 -2.26
N TYR A 28 2.80 -3.84 -3.04
CA TYR A 28 2.95 -3.62 -4.48
C TYR A 28 3.83 -2.41 -4.79
N ARG A 29 3.71 -1.32 -4.02
CA ARG A 29 4.63 -0.19 -4.12
C ARG A 29 6.07 -0.63 -3.85
N ARG A 30 6.30 -1.46 -2.83
CA ARG A 30 7.63 -1.89 -2.42
C ARG A 30 8.30 -2.86 -3.40
N ILE A 31 7.55 -3.51 -4.29
CA ILE A 31 8.15 -4.30 -5.38
C ILE A 31 8.96 -3.40 -6.33
N LEU A 32 8.56 -2.14 -6.52
CA LEU A 32 9.32 -1.20 -7.35
C LEU A 32 10.72 -0.97 -6.75
N ASP A 33 10.81 -0.77 -5.44
CA ASP A 33 12.09 -0.66 -4.74
C ASP A 33 12.95 -1.94 -4.89
N GLU A 34 12.33 -3.13 -4.89
CA GLU A 34 13.06 -4.40 -5.09
C GLU A 34 13.53 -4.57 -6.55
N ILE A 35 12.80 -4.00 -7.52
CA ILE A 35 13.20 -3.96 -8.93
C ILE A 35 14.45 -3.08 -9.08
N GLU A 36 14.45 -1.91 -8.43
CA GLU A 36 15.59 -0.99 -8.40
C GLU A 36 16.79 -1.59 -7.68
N ALA A 37 16.58 -2.22 -6.52
CA ALA A 37 17.63 -2.91 -5.76
C ALA A 37 18.23 -4.12 -6.50
N ASN A 38 17.53 -4.65 -7.51
CA ASN A 38 18.03 -5.67 -8.42
C ASN A 38 18.77 -5.10 -9.64
N ASP A 39 19.03 -3.79 -9.69
CA ASP A 39 19.61 -3.10 -10.85
C ASP A 39 18.80 -3.38 -12.13
N TYR A 40 17.48 -3.46 -11.97
CA TYR A 40 16.51 -3.82 -13.02
C TYR A 40 16.73 -5.21 -13.67
N ASN A 41 17.65 -6.04 -13.16
CA ASN A 41 17.90 -7.41 -13.64
C ASN A 41 16.88 -8.42 -13.11
N ASN A 42 15.61 -8.23 -13.45
CA ASN A 42 14.51 -9.08 -12.97
C ASN A 42 14.24 -10.30 -13.86
N PHE A 43 14.83 -10.32 -15.06
CA PHE A 43 14.78 -11.47 -15.97
C PHE A 43 15.62 -12.65 -15.46
N THR A 44 16.72 -12.37 -14.76
CA THR A 44 17.57 -13.41 -14.14
C THR A 44 17.35 -13.50 -12.62
N LYS A 45 17.00 -12.38 -11.96
CA LYS A 45 16.76 -12.35 -10.51
C LYS A 45 15.42 -11.71 -10.19
N ARG A 46 14.38 -12.54 -9.99
CA ARG A 46 13.03 -12.06 -9.67
C ARG A 46 13.02 -11.10 -8.46
N ALA A 47 12.45 -9.91 -8.60
CA ALA A 47 12.12 -9.04 -7.48
C ALA A 47 11.04 -9.68 -6.59
N TYR A 48 11.28 -9.67 -5.28
CA TYR A 48 10.33 -10.11 -4.29
C TYR A 48 10.44 -9.26 -3.02
N VAL A 49 9.31 -8.88 -2.45
CA VAL A 49 9.30 -8.30 -1.10
C VAL A 49 9.50 -9.45 -0.11
N GLY A 50 10.61 -9.42 0.63
CA GLY A 50 10.95 -10.43 1.63
C GLY A 50 9.90 -10.54 2.75
N LYS A 51 9.82 -11.72 3.40
CA LYS A 51 8.82 -12.00 4.45
C LYS A 51 8.86 -11.00 5.60
N ALA A 52 10.06 -10.61 6.05
CA ALA A 52 10.22 -9.62 7.12
C ALA A 52 9.64 -8.24 6.72
N LYS A 53 9.93 -7.78 5.49
CA LYS A 53 9.35 -6.53 4.95
C LYS A 53 7.82 -6.63 4.84
N LYS A 54 7.28 -7.80 4.49
CA LYS A 54 5.83 -8.03 4.46
C LYS A 54 5.18 -7.89 5.84
N ILE A 55 5.75 -8.55 6.85
CA ILE A 55 5.24 -8.47 8.23
C ILE A 55 5.35 -7.05 8.77
N ALA A 56 6.47 -6.36 8.51
CA ALA A 56 6.68 -4.97 8.92
C ALA A 56 5.70 -3.98 8.25
N ALA A 57 5.15 -4.31 7.08
CA ALA A 57 4.16 -3.48 6.42
C ALA A 57 2.76 -3.56 7.06
N LEU A 58 2.43 -4.65 7.78
CA LEU A 58 1.08 -4.86 8.32
C LEU A 58 0.70 -3.86 9.43
N PRO A 59 1.56 -3.54 10.42
CA PRO A 59 1.25 -2.51 11.40
C PRO A 59 1.04 -1.12 10.77
N LEU A 60 1.86 -0.77 9.76
CA LEU A 60 1.71 0.49 9.04
C LEU A 60 0.40 0.55 8.24
N ALA A 61 0.06 -0.55 7.55
CA ALA A 61 -1.22 -0.68 6.86
C ALA A 61 -2.41 -0.53 7.82
N TYR A 62 -2.31 -1.13 9.00
CA TYR A 62 -3.35 -1.04 10.02
C TYR A 62 -3.52 0.41 10.50
N ALA A 63 -2.42 1.08 10.86
CA ALA A 63 -2.43 2.49 11.25
C ALA A 63 -3.09 3.39 10.18
N LYS A 64 -2.78 3.18 8.90
CA LYS A 64 -3.42 3.92 7.80
C LYS A 64 -4.90 3.58 7.61
N SER A 65 -5.33 2.36 7.91
CA SER A 65 -6.73 1.94 7.77
C SER A 65 -7.67 2.56 8.83
N VAL A 66 -7.13 2.86 10.02
CA VAL A 66 -7.90 3.45 11.14
C VAL A 66 -7.93 4.98 11.13
N LEU A 67 -6.97 5.63 10.45
CA LEU A 67 -6.97 7.07 10.27
C LEU A 67 -8.10 7.47 9.32
N LYS A 68 -9.21 7.94 9.90
CA LYS A 68 -10.34 8.49 9.14
C LYS A 68 -9.99 9.91 8.70
N THR A 69 -9.81 10.13 7.40
CA THR A 69 -9.84 11.49 6.85
C THR A 69 -11.18 12.11 7.24
N PRO A 70 -11.22 13.34 7.82
CA PRO A 70 -12.49 13.99 8.10
C PRO A 70 -13.22 14.17 6.77
N SER A 71 -14.32 13.45 6.61
CA SER A 71 -15.23 13.60 5.49
C SER A 71 -15.73 15.05 5.49
N SER A 72 -15.36 15.83 4.47
CA SER A 72 -16.04 17.07 4.15
C SER A 72 -17.43 16.69 3.62
N ARG A 73 -18.35 16.41 4.53
CA ARG A 73 -19.76 16.28 4.19
C ARG A 73 -20.23 17.65 3.71
N GLY A 74 -20.48 17.76 2.40
CA GLY A 74 -21.12 18.92 1.80
C GLY A 74 -22.48 19.13 2.47
N THR A 75 -22.61 20.27 3.14
CA THR A 75 -23.90 20.90 3.42
C THR A 75 -24.45 21.44 2.10
N THR A 76 -25.52 20.84 1.62
CA THR A 76 -26.57 21.49 0.80
C THR A 76 -27.84 20.69 0.93
#